data_AF-A0A8T5FCD5-F1
#
_entry.id   AF-A0A8T5FCD5-F1
#
_cell.length_a   1.000
_cell.length_b   1.000
_cell.length_c   1.000
_cell.angle_alpha   90.00
_cell.angle_beta   90.00
_cell.angle_gamma   90.00
#
_symmetry.space_group_name_H-M   'P 1'
#
loop_
_entity.id
_entity.type
_entity.pdbx_description
1 polymer ?
#
loop_
_entity_poly.entity_id
_entity_poly.type
_entity_poly.pdbx_seq_one_letter_code
_entity_poly.pdbx_strand_id
1 'polypeptide(L)'
;KISRTTLTKDKFQKIINMQNSCCFYCGDKGDSFAQEHFLPWNFLFQTENYNIIAACQTCNSSKNDKLPHGKYLDKIIKRNQSLEDLPMGYSEEFMKNMYENCRLEYHGRDKTLWQNV
;
A
#
# COMPACT_ATOMS: atom_id res chain seq x y z
N LYS A 1 -5.49 19.11 13.45
CA LYS A 1 -5.96 18.35 12.27
C LYS A 1 -4.77 17.58 11.72
N ILE A 2 -4.83 16.26 11.66
CA ILE A 2 -3.74 15.45 11.08
C ILE A 2 -3.81 15.62 9.57
N SER A 3 -2.71 16.02 8.95
CA SER A 3 -2.62 16.22 7.50
C SER A 3 -2.00 15.00 6.83
N ARG A 4 -2.59 14.56 5.72
CA ARG A 4 -2.00 13.52 4.88
C ARG A 4 -0.73 14.06 4.23
N THR A 5 0.37 13.35 4.41
CA THR A 5 1.67 13.67 3.80
C THR A 5 2.01 12.66 2.70
N THR A 6 3.03 12.99 1.90
CA THR A 6 3.61 12.09 0.89
C THR A 6 5.08 11.83 1.23
N LEU A 7 5.62 10.73 0.74
CA LEU A 7 7.06 10.47 0.79
C LEU A 7 7.79 11.47 -0.11
N THR A 8 9.06 11.72 0.23
CA THR A 8 9.97 12.48 -0.64
C THR A 8 10.12 11.77 -1.99
N LYS A 9 10.49 12.54 -3.02
CA LYS A 9 10.70 12.02 -4.38
C LYS A 9 11.70 10.85 -4.39
N ASP A 10 12.81 10.98 -3.68
CA ASP A 10 13.86 9.94 -3.64
C ASP A 10 13.37 8.64 -3.00
N LYS A 11 12.64 8.75 -1.88
CA LYS A 11 12.05 7.58 -1.22
C LYS A 11 11.03 6.89 -2.11
N PHE A 12 10.19 7.66 -2.80
CA PHE A 12 9.21 7.08 -3.72
C PHE A 12 9.86 6.48 -4.98
N GLN A 13 10.94 7.08 -5.49
CA GLN A 13 11.69 6.53 -6.61
C GLN A 13 12.29 5.16 -6.28
N LYS A 14 12.80 4.95 -5.05
CA LYS A 14 13.23 3.62 -4.59
C LYS A 14 12.07 2.60 -4.68
N ILE A 15 10.86 2.98 -4.28
CA ILE A 15 9.67 2.10 -4.37
C ILE A 15 9.33 1.78 -5.83
N ILE A 16 9.36 2.76 -6.73
CA ILE A 16 9.13 2.53 -8.17
C ILE A 16 10.15 1.53 -8.72
N ASN A 17 11.42 1.67 -8.36
CA ASN A 17 12.49 0.79 -8.80
C ASN A 17 12.30 -0.65 -8.26
N MET A 18 11.94 -0.81 -6.99
CA MET A 18 11.62 -2.14 -6.40
C MET A 18 10.43 -2.82 -7.10
N GLN A 19 9.54 -2.03 -7.72
CA GLN A 19 8.41 -2.51 -8.49
C GLN A 19 8.70 -2.61 -10.00
N ASN A 20 9.95 -2.48 -10.42
CA ASN A 20 10.40 -2.55 -11.82
C ASN A 20 9.69 -1.57 -12.76
N SER A 21 9.36 -0.37 -12.27
CA SER A 21 8.58 0.63 -13.02
C SER A 21 7.23 0.06 -13.52
N CYS A 22 6.63 -0.81 -12.72
CA CYS A 22 5.30 -1.35 -12.93
C CYS A 22 4.36 -0.94 -11.81
N CYS A 23 3.08 -0.81 -12.15
CA CYS A 23 2.02 -0.64 -11.17
C CYS A 23 1.99 -1.84 -10.21
N PHE A 24 1.89 -1.56 -8.91
CA PHE A 24 1.85 -2.59 -7.88
C PHE A 24 0.66 -3.55 -8.06
N TYR A 25 -0.48 -3.07 -8.58
CA TYR A 25 -1.70 -3.85 -8.68
C TYR A 25 -1.84 -4.60 -10.02
N CYS A 26 -1.85 -3.88 -11.15
CA CYS A 26 -2.05 -4.50 -12.47
C CYS A 26 -0.76 -5.07 -13.08
N GLY A 27 0.42 -4.60 -12.65
CA GLY A 27 1.70 -5.02 -13.22
C GLY A 27 2.08 -4.32 -14.52
N ASP A 28 1.22 -3.46 -15.06
CA ASP A 28 1.53 -2.70 -16.27
C ASP A 28 2.68 -1.73 -16.03
N LYS A 29 3.55 -1.61 -17.03
CA LYS A 29 4.61 -0.60 -17.05
C LYS A 29 4.02 0.80 -17.15
N GLY A 30 4.72 1.77 -16.58
CA GLY A 30 4.34 3.16 -16.71
C GLY A 30 5.49 4.10 -16.35
N ASP A 31 5.34 5.35 -16.79
CA ASP A 31 6.34 6.41 -16.58
C ASP A 31 5.96 7.33 -15.40
N SER A 32 4.75 7.19 -14.87
CA SER A 32 4.23 7.98 -13.74
C SER A 32 3.35 7.12 -12.84
N PHE A 33 3.51 7.33 -11.53
CA PHE A 33 2.80 6.58 -10.49
C PHE A 33 2.31 7.49 -9.38
N ALA A 34 1.15 7.16 -8.82
CA ALA A 34 0.65 7.74 -7.59
C ALA A 34 1.28 7.04 -6.37
N GLN A 35 1.54 7.81 -5.31
CA GLN A 35 1.84 7.28 -3.98
C GLN A 35 0.53 6.83 -3.33
N GLU A 36 0.22 5.55 -3.47
CA GLU A 36 -1.02 4.97 -2.94
C GLU A 36 -0.74 4.27 -1.61
N HIS A 37 -1.66 4.41 -0.67
CA HIS A 37 -1.62 3.72 0.62
C HIS A 37 -2.24 2.34 0.47
N PHE A 38 -1.47 1.28 0.71
CA PHE A 38 -1.97 -0.07 0.62
C PHE A 38 -3.11 -0.33 1.62
N LEU A 39 -2.86 -0.09 2.91
CA LEU A 39 -3.89 0.05 3.94
C LEU A 39 -4.45 1.48 3.90
N PRO A 40 -5.78 1.67 3.99
CA PRO A 40 -6.42 2.97 3.97
C PRO A 40 -5.76 3.99 4.90
N TRP A 41 -5.44 5.18 4.38
CA TRP A 41 -4.89 6.25 5.23
C TRP A 41 -5.87 6.66 6.33
N ASN A 42 -7.17 6.59 6.06
CA ASN A 42 -8.22 6.86 7.05
C ASN A 42 -8.27 5.83 8.19
N PHE A 43 -7.56 4.70 8.06
CA PHE A 43 -7.40 3.69 9.09
C PHE A 43 -6.12 3.91 9.91
N LEU A 44 -4.96 4.12 9.27
CA LEU A 44 -3.67 4.24 9.96
C LEU A 44 -3.27 5.67 10.34
N PHE A 45 -3.80 6.67 9.67
CA PHE A 45 -3.45 8.09 9.81
C PHE A 45 -1.95 8.42 9.63
N GLN A 46 -1.18 7.56 8.95
CA GLN A 46 0.25 7.74 8.73
C GLN A 46 0.67 7.38 7.30
N THR A 47 1.71 8.07 6.82
CA THR A 47 2.34 7.83 5.50
C THR A 47 3.72 7.27 5.75
N GLU A 48 3.81 5.94 5.82
CA GLU A 48 5.07 5.22 6.03
C GLU A 48 5.43 4.40 4.79
N ASN A 49 6.72 4.25 4.52
CA ASN A 49 7.22 3.57 3.31
C ASN A 49 6.72 2.13 3.16
N TYR A 50 6.56 1.41 4.26
CA TYR A 50 6.04 0.04 4.26
C TYR A 50 4.58 -0.03 3.76
N ASN A 51 3.83 1.07 3.86
CA ASN A 51 2.43 1.17 3.44
C ASN A 51 2.23 1.95 2.12
N ILE A 52 3.28 2.54 1.55
CA ILE A 52 3.21 3.22 0.25
C ILE A 52 3.66 2.28 -0.87
N ILE A 53 2.90 2.27 -1.95
CA ILE A 53 3.20 1.57 -3.20
C ILE A 53 3.12 2.53 -4.39
N ALA A 54 3.72 2.15 -5.51
CA ALA A 54 3.55 2.85 -6.77
C ALA A 54 2.37 2.24 -7.55
N ALA A 55 1.27 2.97 -7.68
CA ALA A 55 0.09 2.55 -8.45
C ALA A 55 -0.11 3.44 -9.68
N CYS A 56 -0.58 2.86 -10.79
CA CYS A 56 -1.08 3.65 -11.90
C CYS A 56 -2.36 4.40 -11.48
N GLN A 57 -2.69 5.47 -12.20
CA GLN A 57 -3.85 6.31 -11.89
C GLN A 57 -5.16 5.51 -11.87
N THR A 58 -5.35 4.58 -12.82
CA THR A 58 -6.55 3.74 -12.91
C THR A 58 -6.75 2.88 -11.65
N CYS A 59 -5.72 2.16 -11.21
CA CYS A 59 -5.83 1.31 -10.01
C CYS A 59 -6.02 2.15 -8.74
N ASN A 60 -5.25 3.24 -8.59
CA ASN A 60 -5.36 4.17 -7.45
C ASN A 60 -6.78 4.73 -7.32
N SER A 61 -7.34 5.24 -8.42
CA SER A 61 -8.71 5.80 -8.43
C SER A 61 -9.79 4.73 -8.22
N SER A 62 -9.60 3.50 -8.71
CA SER A 62 -10.56 2.39 -8.53
C SER A 62 -10.56 1.84 -7.10
N LYS A 63 -9.38 1.73 -6.48
CA LYS A 63 -9.20 1.29 -5.09
C LYS A 63 -9.82 2.30 -4.14
N ASN A 64 -9.42 3.57 -4.25
CA ASN A 64 -9.82 4.62 -3.30
C ASN A 64 -9.56 4.16 -1.85
N ASP A 65 -10.55 4.27 -0.97
CA ASP A 65 -10.43 3.90 0.45
C ASP A 65 -10.63 2.40 0.73
N LYS A 66 -10.80 1.55 -0.30
CA LYS A 66 -11.06 0.11 -0.12
C LYS A 66 -9.79 -0.67 0.20
N LEU A 67 -9.95 -1.74 0.98
CA LEU A 67 -8.87 -2.69 1.26
C LEU A 67 -8.64 -3.65 0.07
N PRO A 68 -7.40 -3.78 -0.46
CA PRO A 68 -7.09 -4.73 -1.53
C PRO A 68 -7.23 -6.19 -1.08
N HIS A 69 -7.46 -7.08 -2.03
CA HIS A 69 -7.48 -8.53 -1.80
C HIS A 69 -6.16 -9.08 -1.24
N GLY A 70 -6.25 -10.16 -0.45
CA GLY A 70 -5.11 -10.73 0.29
C GLY A 70 -3.90 -11.11 -0.56
N LYS A 71 -4.08 -11.44 -1.84
CA LYS A 71 -2.97 -11.67 -2.79
C LYS A 71 -1.99 -10.48 -2.87
N TYR A 72 -2.46 -9.26 -2.62
CA TYR A 72 -1.64 -8.06 -2.61
C TYR A 72 -0.94 -7.84 -1.24
N LEU A 73 -1.46 -8.43 -0.16
CA LEU A 73 -0.81 -8.44 1.16
C LEU A 73 0.51 -9.22 1.10
N ASP A 74 0.48 -10.43 0.54
CA ASP A 74 1.70 -11.23 0.39
C ASP A 74 2.74 -10.50 -0.48
N LYS A 75 2.26 -9.84 -1.54
CA LYS A 75 3.11 -9.03 -2.43
C LYS A 75 3.78 -7.87 -1.69
N ILE A 76 3.05 -7.12 -0.85
CA ILE A 76 3.62 -5.95 -0.16
C ILE A 76 4.55 -6.38 0.96
N ILE A 77 4.23 -7.45 1.69
CA ILE A 77 5.10 -8.04 2.71
C ILE A 77 6.43 -8.45 2.09
N LYS A 78 6.40 -9.19 0.97
CA LYS A 78 7.61 -9.60 0.25
C LYS A 78 8.44 -8.39 -0.20
N ARG A 79 7.79 -7.34 -0.72
CA ARG A 79 8.49 -6.09 -1.08
C ARG A 79 9.12 -5.44 0.14
N ASN A 80 8.40 -5.38 1.26
CA ASN A 80 8.84 -4.71 2.48
C ASN A 80 10.08 -5.38 3.09
N GLN A 81 10.31 -6.67 2.87
CA GLN A 81 11.54 -7.37 3.28
C GLN A 81 12.81 -6.78 2.64
N SER A 82 12.68 -6.08 1.51
CA SER A 82 13.79 -5.42 0.81
C SER A 82 13.87 -3.91 1.07
N LEU A 83 13.08 -3.37 2.01
CA LEU A 83 13.19 -1.96 2.42
C LEU A 83 14.34 -1.77 3.41
N GLU A 84 15.18 -0.76 3.15
CA GLU A 84 16.32 -0.42 4.01
C GLU A 84 15.89 0.34 5.28
N ASP A 85 14.89 1.23 5.16
CA ASP A 85 14.52 2.19 6.20
C ASP A 85 13.15 1.86 6.83
N LEU A 86 13.01 0.72 7.50
CA LEU A 86 11.77 0.37 8.20
C LEU A 86 11.70 1.03 9.58
N PRO A 87 10.53 1.53 10.00
CA PRO A 87 10.37 2.09 11.34
C PRO A 87 10.55 1.01 12.42
N MET A 88 11.06 1.42 13.58
CA MET A 88 11.17 0.54 14.74
C MET A 88 9.80 -0.04 15.10
N GLY A 89 9.71 -1.37 15.17
CA GLY A 89 8.46 -2.09 15.45
C GLY A 89 7.71 -2.57 14.21
N TYR A 90 8.14 -2.23 13.00
CA TYR A 90 7.63 -2.91 11.81
C TYR A 90 8.06 -4.39 11.82
N SER A 91 7.10 -5.28 11.57
CA SER A 91 7.33 -6.69 11.31
C SER A 91 6.30 -7.19 10.29
N GLU A 92 6.55 -8.37 9.72
CA GLU A 92 5.55 -9.05 8.88
C GLU A 92 4.24 -9.30 9.65
N GLU A 93 4.36 -9.72 10.91
CA GLU A 93 3.21 -9.94 11.79
C GLU A 93 2.43 -8.65 12.04
N PHE A 94 3.13 -7.53 12.29
CA PHE A 94 2.50 -6.22 12.40
C PHE A 94 1.67 -5.89 11.17
N MET A 95 2.23 -6.07 9.96
CA MET A 95 1.52 -5.77 8.72
C MET A 95 0.28 -6.66 8.53
N LYS A 96 0.40 -7.96 8.83
CA LYS A 96 -0.73 -8.91 8.79
C LYS A 96 -1.83 -8.53 9.78
N ASN A 97 -1.46 -8.18 11.01
CA ASN A 97 -2.41 -7.76 12.05
C ASN A 97 -3.12 -6.46 11.66
N MET A 98 -2.41 -5.48 11.10
CA MET A 98 -3.03 -4.24 10.62
C MET A 98 -3.99 -4.49 9.46
N TYR A 99 -3.64 -5.40 8.55
CA TYR A 99 -4.53 -5.78 7.45
C TYR A 99 -5.81 -6.46 7.95
N GLU A 100 -5.71 -7.44 8.84
CA GLU A 100 -6.90 -8.12 9.39
C GLU A 100 -7.75 -7.18 10.26
N ASN A 101 -7.14 -6.31 11.06
CA ASN A 101 -7.88 -5.31 11.82
C ASN A 101 -8.61 -4.31 10.89
N CYS A 102 -7.98 -3.88 9.81
CA CYS A 102 -8.63 -3.04 8.81
C CYS A 102 -9.83 -3.76 8.17
N ARG A 103 -9.67 -5.04 7.85
CA ARG A 103 -10.75 -5.86 7.29
C ARG A 103 -11.92 -6.00 8.26
N LEU A 104 -11.65 -6.34 9.52
CA LEU A 104 -12.68 -6.67 10.50
C LEU A 104 -13.37 -5.42 11.05
N GLU A 105 -12.60 -4.43 11.49
CA GLU A 105 -13.10 -3.30 12.26
C GLU A 105 -13.41 -2.07 11.39
N TYR A 106 -12.62 -1.82 10.34
CA TYR A 106 -12.77 -0.61 9.52
C TYR A 106 -13.72 -0.80 8.34
N HIS A 107 -13.57 -1.89 7.58
CA HIS A 107 -14.48 -2.19 6.47
C HIS A 107 -15.67 -3.07 6.87
N GLY A 108 -15.50 -3.92 7.87
CA GLY A 108 -16.47 -4.93 8.25
C GLY A 108 -16.22 -6.26 7.54
N ARG A 109 -16.36 -7.36 8.31
CA ARG A 109 -16.03 -8.74 7.91
C ARG A 109 -16.63 -9.18 6.57
N ASP A 110 -17.86 -8.76 6.28
CA ASP A 110 -18.64 -9.22 5.12
C ASP A 110 -18.47 -8.35 3.87
N LYS A 111 -17.67 -7.27 3.95
CA LYS A 111 -17.39 -6.45 2.77
C LYS A 111 -16.48 -7.17 1.80
N THR A 112 -16.85 -7.11 0.53
CA THR A 112 -15.98 -7.56 -0.56
C THR A 112 -14.71 -6.71 -0.62
N LEU A 113 -13.56 -7.38 -0.62
CA LEU A 113 -12.26 -6.75 -0.79
C LEU A 113 -12.08 -6.28 -2.24
N TRP A 114 -11.36 -5.16 -2.41
CA TRP A 114 -11.08 -4.62 -3.73
C TRP A 114 -10.16 -5.53 -4.52
N GLN A 115 -10.50 -5.73 -5.79
CA GLN A 115 -9.69 -6.44 -6.76
C GLN A 115 -9.52 -5.54 -7.98
N ASN A 116 -8.32 -5.59 -8.57
CA ASN A 116 -8.12 -5.02 -9.89
C ASN A 116 -8.88 -5.90 -10.89
N VAL A 117 -9.92 -5.35 -11.51
CA VAL A 117 -10.69 -5.92 -12.63
C VAL A 117 -10.09 -5.45 -13.94
#